data_AF-A0A9W4NQE4-F1
#
_entry.id   AF-A0A9W4NQE4-F1
#
_cell.length_a   1.000
_cell.length_b   1.000
_cell.length_c   1.000
_cell.angle_alpha   90.00
_cell.angle_beta   90.00
_cell.angle_gamma   90.00
#
_symmetry.space_group_name_H-M   'P 1'
#
loop_
_entity.id
_entity.type
_entity.pdbx_description
1 polymer ?
#
loop_
_entity_poly.entity_id
_entity_poly.type
_entity_poly.pdbx_seq_one_letter_code
_entity_poly.pdbx_strand_id
1 'polypeptide(L)'
;MQPCPGDDANFWILRPILAGTAFQLKGIGKFAPLYYAIEYIRSPLSSMLHADNKSMKMTALASLLPATLAGYYLPTFANFFASTLESRRSWNAAWQLFPVVVPLLQLPFRIMAKPQPPAAPKESKEQRRNNMFAIRCTYTTFAAISGLSFLYARFSAPAGTSLASIFLPGLHGHTDAVGSFSQGIARFLQYDQILSMASGFVWLGLRFRELKQSGAQVSWWKSTCAVLGATVTVGPGAAFALAWGWREELLARM
;
A
#
# COMPACT_ATOMS: atom_id res chain seq x y z
N MET A 1 -24.11 -5.03 -20.80
CA MET A 1 -23.25 -4.17 -21.64
C MET A 1 -21.82 -4.65 -21.48
N GLN A 2 -21.29 -5.36 -22.48
CA GLN A 2 -19.86 -5.68 -22.54
C GLN A 2 -19.07 -4.40 -22.86
N PRO A 3 -17.97 -4.09 -22.18
CA PRO A 3 -17.11 -2.96 -22.54
C PRO A 3 -16.40 -3.24 -23.87
N CYS A 4 -16.23 -2.20 -24.69
CA CYS A 4 -15.43 -2.26 -25.92
C CYS A 4 -13.95 -2.58 -25.60
N PRO A 5 -13.25 -3.39 -26.40
CA PRO A 5 -11.89 -3.90 -26.09
C PRO A 5 -10.74 -2.87 -26.18
N GLY A 6 -11.03 -1.57 -26.20
CA GLY A 6 -10.05 -0.49 -26.38
C GLY A 6 -9.95 0.51 -25.22
N ASP A 7 -10.99 0.63 -24.38
CA ASP A 7 -11.07 1.70 -23.38
C ASP A 7 -10.33 1.39 -22.07
N ASP A 8 -10.12 0.11 -21.74
CA ASP A 8 -9.57 -0.29 -20.43
C ASP A 8 -8.08 0.07 -20.25
N ALA A 9 -7.35 0.30 -21.34
CA ALA A 9 -5.91 0.48 -21.32
C ALA A 9 -5.45 1.80 -20.69
N ASN A 10 -6.15 2.91 -20.99
CA ASN A 10 -5.80 4.24 -20.49
C ASN A 10 -6.30 4.45 -19.06
N PHE A 11 -7.43 3.84 -18.70
CA PHE A 11 -7.98 3.92 -17.35
C PHE A 11 -7.09 3.26 -16.30
N TRP A 12 -6.30 2.24 -16.65
CA TRP A 12 -5.45 1.55 -15.68
C TRP A 12 -4.31 2.42 -15.13
N ILE A 13 -3.73 3.32 -15.93
CA ILE A 13 -2.67 4.25 -15.49
C ILE A 13 -3.26 5.53 -14.93
N LEU A 14 -4.32 6.02 -15.57
CA LEU A 14 -4.94 7.27 -15.17
C LEU A 14 -5.56 7.17 -13.76
N ARG A 15 -6.16 6.03 -13.41
CA ARG A 15 -6.76 5.82 -12.08
C ARG A 15 -5.75 5.95 -10.92
N PRO A 16 -4.62 5.23 -10.89
CA PRO A 16 -3.62 5.39 -9.85
C PRO A 16 -2.95 6.78 -9.88
N ILE A 17 -2.78 7.40 -11.05
CA ILE A 17 -2.28 8.79 -11.13
C ILE A 17 -3.28 9.76 -10.48
N LEU A 18 -4.57 9.68 -10.83
CA LEU A 18 -5.59 10.57 -10.29
C LEU A 18 -5.79 10.36 -8.79
N ALA A 19 -5.92 9.11 -8.35
CA ALA A 19 -6.04 8.78 -6.93
C ALA A 19 -4.77 9.19 -6.16
N GLY A 20 -3.62 8.92 -6.75
CA GLY A 20 -2.30 9.28 -6.23
C GLY A 20 -2.13 10.77 -6.02
N THR A 21 -2.40 11.54 -7.06
CA THR A 21 -2.29 13.00 -7.05
C THR A 21 -3.30 13.61 -6.07
N ALA A 22 -4.52 13.08 -6.04
CA ALA A 22 -5.55 13.55 -5.13
C ALA A 22 -5.14 13.37 -3.66
N PHE A 23 -4.62 12.20 -3.28
CA PHE A 23 -4.14 12.01 -1.91
C PHE A 23 -2.89 12.83 -1.61
N GLN A 24 -1.99 13.03 -2.59
CA GLN A 24 -0.77 13.81 -2.37
C GLN A 24 -1.09 15.27 -2.07
N LEU A 25 -2.13 15.83 -2.71
CA LEU A 25 -2.53 17.22 -2.54
C LEU A 25 -3.37 17.50 -1.28
N LYS A 26 -4.09 16.51 -0.75
CA LYS A 26 -5.05 16.72 0.37
C LYS A 26 -4.74 15.89 1.62
N GLY A 27 -3.78 14.98 1.53
CA GLY A 27 -3.44 14.00 2.55
C GLY A 27 -4.13 12.65 2.32
N ILE A 28 -3.37 11.59 2.55
CA ILE A 28 -3.85 10.21 2.42
C ILE A 28 -4.85 9.84 3.51
N GLY A 29 -4.81 10.49 4.67
CA GLY A 29 -5.74 10.22 5.76
C GLY A 29 -7.20 10.48 5.37
N LYS A 30 -7.46 11.47 4.51
CA LYS A 30 -8.81 11.79 4.02
C LYS A 30 -9.25 10.88 2.88
N PHE A 31 -8.32 10.50 2.01
CA PHE A 31 -8.61 9.75 0.80
C PHE A 31 -8.65 8.23 1.00
N ALA A 32 -7.81 7.69 1.88
CA ALA A 32 -7.73 6.25 2.13
C ALA A 32 -9.07 5.62 2.56
N PRO A 33 -9.86 6.18 3.50
CA PRO A 33 -11.16 5.61 3.86
C PRO A 33 -12.09 5.45 2.66
N LEU A 34 -12.18 6.50 1.81
CA LEU A 34 -13.00 6.48 0.61
C LEU A 34 -12.48 5.47 -0.42
N TYR A 35 -11.17 5.46 -0.64
CA TYR A 35 -10.53 4.52 -1.56
C TYR A 35 -10.80 3.07 -1.16
N TYR A 36 -10.59 2.72 0.12
CA TYR A 36 -10.83 1.38 0.62
C TYR A 36 -12.32 1.00 0.59
N ALA A 37 -13.23 1.93 0.91
CA ALA A 37 -14.67 1.68 0.81
C ALA A 37 -15.10 1.40 -0.64
N ILE A 38 -14.64 2.21 -1.60
CA ILE A 38 -14.93 2.02 -3.02
C ILE A 38 -14.36 0.69 -3.52
N GLU A 39 -13.11 0.37 -3.16
CA GLU A 39 -12.48 -0.90 -3.54
C GLU A 39 -13.27 -2.09 -2.98
N TYR A 40 -13.69 -2.02 -1.71
CA TYR A 40 -14.47 -3.06 -1.07
C TYR A 40 -15.79 -3.32 -1.80
N ILE A 41 -16.54 -2.25 -2.12
CA ILE A 41 -17.83 -2.33 -2.80
C ILE A 41 -17.67 -2.85 -4.24
N ARG A 42 -16.62 -2.43 -4.96
CA ARG A 42 -16.45 -2.75 -6.39
C ARG A 42 -15.73 -4.06 -6.65
N SER A 43 -15.06 -4.63 -5.66
CA SER A 43 -14.29 -5.86 -5.82
C SER A 43 -14.85 -6.94 -4.89
N PRO A 44 -16.01 -7.55 -5.19
CA PRO A 44 -16.56 -8.62 -4.37
C PRO A 44 -15.65 -9.85 -4.42
N LEU A 45 -15.66 -10.66 -3.35
CA LEU A 45 -14.83 -11.87 -3.26
C LEU A 45 -15.07 -12.85 -4.44
N SER A 46 -16.31 -12.95 -4.94
CA SER A 46 -16.63 -13.75 -6.12
C SER A 46 -15.81 -13.35 -7.35
N SER A 47 -15.64 -12.05 -7.59
CA SER A 47 -14.79 -11.53 -8.68
C SER A 47 -13.31 -11.83 -8.46
N MET A 48 -12.84 -11.89 -7.21
CA MET A 48 -11.45 -12.26 -6.90
C MET A 48 -11.18 -13.75 -7.13
N LEU A 49 -12.14 -14.61 -6.77
CA LEU A 49 -12.06 -16.06 -6.97
C LEU A 49 -12.16 -16.46 -8.45
N HIS A 50 -13.00 -15.76 -9.21
CA HIS A 50 -13.33 -16.10 -10.61
C HIS A 50 -12.53 -15.30 -11.64
N ALA A 51 -11.53 -14.49 -11.24
CA ALA A 51 -10.99 -13.46 -12.12
C ALA A 51 -10.42 -14.02 -13.45
N ASP A 52 -11.18 -13.85 -14.52
CA ASP A 52 -10.84 -14.17 -15.92
C ASP A 52 -9.77 -13.23 -16.53
N ASN A 53 -9.24 -12.27 -15.76
CA ASN A 53 -8.31 -11.24 -16.22
C ASN A 53 -6.94 -11.28 -15.49
N LYS A 54 -6.37 -12.48 -15.36
CA LYS A 54 -5.18 -12.77 -14.52
C LYS A 54 -3.83 -12.33 -15.11
N SER A 55 -3.65 -12.26 -16.43
CA SER A 55 -2.35 -11.88 -17.01
C SER A 55 -2.06 -10.38 -16.90
N MET A 56 -3.07 -9.53 -17.08
CA MET A 56 -2.93 -8.10 -16.87
C MET A 56 -2.55 -7.77 -15.41
N LYS A 57 -3.07 -8.58 -14.46
CA LYS A 57 -2.66 -8.53 -13.05
C LYS A 57 -1.20 -8.93 -12.86
N MET A 58 -0.62 -9.81 -13.68
CA MET A 58 0.74 -10.29 -13.49
C MET A 58 1.81 -9.27 -13.81
N THR A 59 1.71 -8.62 -14.98
CA THR A 59 2.65 -7.56 -15.33
C THR A 59 2.52 -6.38 -14.36
N ALA A 60 1.30 -6.06 -13.94
CA ALA A 60 1.04 -5.07 -12.91
C ALA A 60 1.70 -5.43 -11.57
N LEU A 61 1.55 -6.68 -11.10
CA LEU A 61 2.15 -7.17 -9.84
C LEU A 61 3.68 -7.23 -9.92
N ALA A 62 4.23 -7.75 -11.02
CA ALA A 62 5.68 -7.89 -11.20
C ALA A 62 6.40 -6.54 -11.33
N SER A 63 5.74 -5.55 -11.93
CA SER A 63 6.28 -4.19 -12.05
C SER A 63 6.06 -3.32 -10.82
N LEU A 64 5.08 -3.64 -9.98
CA LEU A 64 4.72 -2.84 -8.80
C LEU A 64 5.90 -2.66 -7.85
N LEU A 65 6.57 -3.77 -7.50
CA LEU A 65 7.70 -3.73 -6.58
C LEU A 65 8.85 -2.85 -7.11
N PRO A 66 9.45 -3.12 -8.28
CA PRO A 66 10.55 -2.29 -8.78
C PRO A 66 10.15 -0.83 -9.03
N ALA A 67 8.94 -0.58 -9.56
CA ALA A 67 8.47 0.78 -9.79
C ALA A 67 8.27 1.56 -8.49
N THR A 68 7.73 0.93 -7.43
CA THR A 68 7.54 1.57 -6.12
C THR A 68 8.89 1.80 -5.42
N LEU A 69 9.82 0.85 -5.51
CA LEU A 69 11.16 1.02 -4.95
C LEU A 69 11.89 2.21 -5.58
N ALA A 70 11.86 2.32 -6.92
CA ALA A 70 12.54 3.39 -7.64
C ALA A 70 11.80 4.74 -7.55
N GLY A 71 10.48 4.75 -7.74
CA GLY A 71 9.69 5.98 -7.84
C GLY A 71 9.24 6.57 -6.50
N TYR A 72 9.24 5.79 -5.43
CA TYR A 72 8.77 6.25 -4.10
C TYR A 72 9.83 6.07 -3.01
N TYR A 73 10.34 4.86 -2.78
CA TYR A 73 11.24 4.61 -1.65
C TYR A 73 12.63 5.22 -1.84
N LEU A 74 13.21 5.14 -3.05
CA LEU A 74 14.50 5.74 -3.36
C LEU A 74 14.53 7.25 -3.08
N PRO A 75 13.62 8.09 -3.62
CA PRO A 75 13.62 9.52 -3.31
C PRO A 75 13.29 9.78 -1.84
N THR A 76 12.47 8.94 -1.20
CA THR A 76 12.19 9.04 0.24
C THR A 76 13.47 8.90 1.06
N PHE A 77 14.23 7.81 0.86
CA PHE A 77 15.47 7.58 1.61
C PHE A 77 16.54 8.59 1.27
N ALA A 78 16.69 8.96 -0.01
CA ALA A 78 17.63 9.98 -0.42
C ALA A 78 17.34 11.33 0.27
N ASN A 79 16.07 11.69 0.45
CA ASN A 79 15.67 12.87 1.22
C ASN A 79 16.09 12.78 2.71
N PHE A 80 16.01 11.61 3.35
CA PHE A 80 16.41 11.46 4.75
C PHE A 80 17.93 11.41 4.96
N PHE A 81 18.68 10.80 4.04
CA PHE A 81 20.13 10.59 4.18
C PHE A 81 20.99 11.65 3.48
N ALA A 82 20.40 12.55 2.70
CA ALA A 82 21.14 13.65 2.09
C ALA A 82 21.83 14.54 3.15
N SER A 83 23.10 14.88 2.88
CA SER A 83 23.96 15.64 3.79
C SER A 83 23.67 17.14 3.79
N THR A 84 23.19 17.69 2.67
CA THR A 84 22.92 19.14 2.53
C THR A 84 21.41 19.43 2.48
N LEU A 85 21.03 20.60 3.00
CA LEU A 85 19.63 21.06 2.96
C LEU A 85 19.11 21.19 1.52
N GLU A 86 19.94 21.66 0.60
CA GLU A 86 19.60 21.78 -0.81
C GLU A 86 19.28 20.41 -1.43
N SER A 87 20.13 19.41 -1.18
CA SER A 87 19.89 18.05 -1.67
C SER A 87 18.60 17.45 -1.08
N ARG A 88 18.32 17.66 0.21
CA ARG A 88 17.05 17.25 0.82
C ARG A 88 15.84 17.89 0.14
N ARG A 89 15.89 19.19 -0.13
CA ARG A 89 14.81 19.90 -0.85
C ARG A 89 14.59 19.33 -2.25
N SER A 90 15.66 19.07 -3.00
CA SER A 90 15.57 18.47 -4.34
C SER A 90 14.99 17.06 -4.31
N TRP A 91 15.42 16.22 -3.37
CA TRP A 91 14.87 14.87 -3.19
C TRP A 91 13.42 14.90 -2.72
N ASN A 92 13.04 15.84 -1.85
CA ASN A 92 11.66 16.04 -1.45
C ASN A 92 10.80 16.46 -2.65
N ALA A 93 11.27 17.38 -3.50
CA ALA A 93 10.56 17.78 -4.71
C ALA A 93 10.40 16.60 -5.69
N ALA A 94 11.44 15.78 -5.88
CA ALA A 94 11.35 14.55 -6.67
C ALA A 94 10.33 13.57 -6.07
N TRP A 95 10.32 13.43 -4.74
CA TRP A 95 9.34 12.59 -4.03
C TRP A 95 7.90 13.06 -4.29
N GLN A 96 7.61 14.37 -4.36
CA GLN A 96 6.24 14.86 -4.63
C GLN A 96 5.64 14.33 -5.93
N LEU A 97 6.47 13.94 -6.90
CA LEU A 97 6.04 13.43 -8.21
C LEU A 97 5.75 11.93 -8.24
N PHE A 98 5.94 11.21 -7.12
CA PHE A 98 5.75 9.77 -7.07
C PHE A 98 4.39 9.27 -7.59
N PRO A 99 3.25 9.99 -7.42
CA PRO A 99 1.96 9.55 -7.96
C PRO A 99 1.95 9.41 -9.48
N VAL A 100 2.82 10.15 -10.17
CA VAL A 100 2.98 10.12 -11.62
C VAL A 100 4.12 9.19 -12.01
N VAL A 101 5.27 9.30 -11.32
CA VAL A 101 6.48 8.54 -11.64
C VAL A 101 6.26 7.03 -11.47
N VAL A 102 5.63 6.58 -10.37
CA VAL A 102 5.45 5.14 -10.11
C VAL A 102 4.61 4.47 -11.21
N PRO A 103 3.41 4.96 -11.60
CA PRO A 103 2.67 4.37 -12.72
C PRO A 103 3.41 4.43 -14.06
N LEU A 104 4.16 5.51 -14.33
CA LEU A 104 4.96 5.61 -15.56
C LEU A 104 6.10 4.58 -15.60
N LEU A 105 6.75 4.30 -14.46
CA LEU A 105 7.79 3.26 -14.37
C LEU A 105 7.24 1.84 -14.61
N GLN A 106 5.93 1.64 -14.52
CA GLN A 106 5.30 0.35 -14.87
C GLN A 106 5.05 0.20 -16.38
N LEU A 107 5.13 1.28 -17.18
CA LEU A 107 4.89 1.24 -18.62
C LEU A 107 5.80 0.28 -19.41
N PRO A 108 7.13 0.27 -19.19
CA PRO A 108 8.02 -0.62 -19.97
C PRO A 108 7.66 -2.10 -19.78
N PHE A 109 7.35 -2.50 -18.54
CA PHE A 109 6.92 -3.86 -18.23
C PHE A 109 5.64 -4.24 -18.98
N ARG A 110 4.73 -3.28 -19.14
CA ARG A 110 3.49 -3.47 -19.91
C ARG A 110 3.74 -3.62 -21.40
N ILE A 111 4.60 -2.79 -21.99
CA ILE A 111 4.94 -2.87 -23.41
C ILE A 111 5.59 -4.22 -23.72
N MET A 112 6.39 -4.74 -22.80
CA MET A 112 7.05 -6.04 -22.93
C MET A 112 6.12 -7.23 -22.63
N ALA A 113 4.91 -7.00 -22.11
CA ALA A 113 3.99 -8.07 -21.79
C ALA A 113 3.33 -8.62 -23.06
N LYS A 114 3.40 -9.94 -23.24
CA LYS A 114 2.78 -10.62 -24.39
C LYS A 114 1.25 -10.53 -24.29
N PRO A 115 0.53 -10.15 -25.37
CA PRO A 115 -0.93 -10.24 -25.41
C PRO A 115 -1.37 -11.69 -25.18
N GLN A 116 -2.32 -11.91 -24.27
CA GLN A 116 -2.93 -13.22 -24.08
C GLN A 116 -4.24 -13.31 -24.86
N PRO A 117 -4.55 -14.46 -25.49
CA PRO A 117 -5.84 -14.66 -26.11
C PRO A 117 -6.98 -14.63 -25.05
N PRO A 118 -8.17 -14.14 -25.43
CA PRO A 118 -9.30 -13.91 -24.51
C PRO A 118 -9.87 -15.17 -23.85
N ALA A 119 -9.45 -16.36 -24.29
CA ALA A 119 -9.84 -17.66 -23.73
C ALA A 119 -8.61 -18.42 -23.18
N ALA A 120 -7.76 -17.73 -22.41
CA ALA A 120 -6.59 -18.38 -21.82
C ALA A 120 -7.05 -19.50 -20.86
N PRO A 121 -6.43 -20.70 -20.93
CA PRO A 121 -6.80 -21.84 -20.09
C PRO A 121 -6.58 -21.53 -18.60
N LYS A 122 -7.24 -22.33 -17.73
CA LYS A 122 -7.01 -22.30 -16.28
C LYS A 122 -5.52 -22.19 -15.97
N GLU A 123 -5.19 -21.21 -15.13
CA GLU A 123 -3.83 -20.89 -14.70
C GLU A 123 -3.03 -22.17 -14.38
N SER A 124 -1.88 -22.34 -15.04
CA SER A 124 -1.03 -23.51 -14.79
C SER A 124 -0.53 -23.49 -13.34
N LYS A 125 -0.27 -24.66 -12.77
CA LYS A 125 0.29 -24.76 -11.40
C LYS A 125 1.59 -23.96 -11.27
N GLU A 126 2.40 -23.93 -12.33
CA GLU A 126 3.64 -23.17 -12.38
C GLU A 126 3.40 -21.66 -12.40
N GLN A 127 2.46 -21.20 -13.23
CA GLN A 127 2.09 -19.78 -13.26
C GLN A 127 1.59 -19.33 -11.89
N ARG A 128 0.70 -20.10 -11.26
CA ARG A 128 0.21 -19.81 -9.90
C ARG A 128 1.34 -19.72 -8.87
N ARG A 129 2.34 -20.61 -8.96
CA ARG A 129 3.51 -20.59 -8.08
C ARG A 129 4.34 -19.32 -8.28
N ASN A 130 4.61 -18.94 -9.53
CA ASN A 130 5.40 -17.75 -9.85
C ASN A 130 4.68 -16.46 -9.42
N ASN A 131 3.36 -16.44 -9.58
CA ASN A 131 2.48 -15.35 -9.17
C ASN A 131 2.54 -15.14 -7.66
N MET A 132 2.38 -16.22 -6.90
CA MET A 132 2.51 -16.16 -5.44
C MET A 132 3.92 -15.80 -5.00
N PHE A 133 4.96 -16.24 -5.71
CA PHE A 133 6.33 -15.82 -5.43
C PHE A 133 6.48 -14.29 -5.56
N ALA A 134 6.00 -13.69 -6.65
CA ALA A 134 6.04 -12.23 -6.84
C ALA A 134 5.25 -11.47 -5.76
N ILE A 135 4.07 -11.97 -5.39
CA ILE A 135 3.26 -11.41 -4.29
C ILE A 135 4.04 -11.48 -2.96
N ARG A 136 4.65 -12.63 -2.65
CA ARG A 136 5.48 -12.83 -1.45
C ARG A 136 6.65 -11.88 -1.39
N CYS A 137 7.40 -11.75 -2.48
CA CYS A 137 8.47 -10.77 -2.58
C CYS A 137 7.96 -9.35 -2.31
N THR A 138 6.81 -8.99 -2.89
CA THR A 138 6.23 -7.65 -2.75
C THR A 138 5.85 -7.33 -1.31
N TYR A 139 4.97 -8.13 -0.68
CA TYR A 139 4.53 -7.80 0.68
C TYR A 139 5.67 -7.93 1.70
N THR A 140 6.59 -8.89 1.52
CA THR A 140 7.73 -9.07 2.44
C THR A 140 8.68 -7.88 2.35
N THR A 141 8.95 -7.37 1.14
CA THR A 141 9.82 -6.21 0.94
C THR A 141 9.21 -4.95 1.55
N PHE A 142 7.92 -4.69 1.31
CA PHE A 142 7.24 -3.53 1.91
C PHE A 142 7.12 -3.66 3.43
N ALA A 143 6.87 -4.86 3.95
CA ALA A 143 6.89 -5.11 5.39
C ALA A 143 8.28 -4.85 5.99
N ALA A 144 9.35 -5.32 5.34
CA ALA A 144 10.72 -5.10 5.79
C ALA A 144 11.07 -3.60 5.79
N ILE A 145 10.80 -2.88 4.70
CA ILE A 145 11.07 -1.44 4.61
C ILE A 145 10.29 -0.67 5.69
N SER A 146 8.99 -0.91 5.82
CA SER A 146 8.16 -0.23 6.81
C SER A 146 8.59 -0.57 8.24
N GLY A 147 8.89 -1.84 8.51
CA GLY A 147 9.29 -2.32 9.82
C GLY A 147 10.65 -1.78 10.25
N LEU A 148 11.64 -1.84 9.37
CA LEU A 148 12.96 -1.26 9.62
C LEU A 148 12.89 0.26 9.82
N SER A 149 12.05 0.97 9.05
CA SER A 149 11.85 2.41 9.22
C SER A 149 11.21 2.74 10.58
N PHE A 150 10.22 1.94 11.02
CA PHE A 150 9.59 2.08 12.33
C PHE A 150 10.57 1.80 13.48
N LEU A 151 11.33 0.71 13.37
CA LEU A 151 12.35 0.36 14.36
C LEU A 151 13.45 1.43 14.42
N TYR A 152 13.91 1.92 13.27
CA TYR A 152 14.86 3.03 13.21
C TYR A 152 14.33 4.26 13.94
N ALA A 153 13.09 4.69 13.65
CA ALA A 153 12.46 5.81 14.35
C ALA A 153 12.36 5.55 15.87
N ARG A 154 12.10 4.31 16.28
CA ARG A 154 12.02 3.91 17.69
C ARG A 154 13.36 3.99 18.42
N PHE A 155 14.44 3.53 17.78
CA PHE A 155 15.77 3.49 18.38
C PHE A 155 16.58 4.79 18.22
N SER A 156 16.24 5.62 17.24
CA SER A 156 16.88 6.94 17.01
C SER A 156 16.16 8.11 17.67
N ALA A 157 15.00 7.88 18.31
CA ALA A 157 14.25 8.92 18.99
C ALA A 157 15.10 9.56 20.14
N PRO A 158 15.12 10.90 20.25
CA PRO A 158 15.82 11.57 21.35
C PRO A 158 15.30 11.14 22.72
N ALA A 159 16.21 11.05 23.71
CA ALA A 159 15.88 10.70 25.09
C ALA A 159 14.76 11.60 25.64
N GLY A 160 13.75 11.00 26.27
CA GLY A 160 12.57 11.71 26.78
C GLY A 160 11.42 11.88 25.77
N THR A 161 11.62 11.54 24.49
CA THR A 161 10.54 11.55 23.49
C THR A 161 9.72 10.27 23.60
N SER A 162 8.41 10.38 23.83
CA SER A 162 7.53 9.20 23.81
C SER A 162 7.28 8.73 22.37
N LEU A 163 7.27 7.42 22.13
CA LEU A 163 6.90 6.87 20.81
C LEU A 163 5.47 7.26 20.42
N ALA A 164 4.57 7.34 21.40
CA ALA A 164 3.22 7.81 21.20
C ALA A 164 3.21 9.23 20.61
N SER A 165 4.02 10.16 21.12
CA SER A 165 4.09 11.53 20.58
C SER A 165 4.71 11.64 19.19
N ILE A 166 5.40 10.60 18.71
CA ILE A 166 5.93 10.55 17.34
C ILE A 166 4.81 10.16 16.36
N PHE A 167 4.04 9.11 16.70
CA PHE A 167 3.08 8.50 15.77
C PHE A 167 1.62 8.88 15.99
N LEU A 168 1.26 9.39 17.17
CA LEU A 168 -0.11 9.76 17.52
C LEU A 168 -0.26 11.29 17.61
N PRO A 169 -1.28 11.87 16.98
CA PRO A 169 -1.60 13.26 17.17
C PRO A 169 -2.17 13.48 18.58
N GLY A 170 -1.96 14.68 19.11
CA GLY A 170 -2.60 15.09 20.36
C GLY A 170 -4.13 15.03 20.23
N LEU A 171 -4.80 14.51 21.27
CA LEU A 171 -6.26 14.44 21.35
C LEU A 171 -6.92 15.82 21.54
N HIS A 172 -6.14 16.81 21.96
CA HIS A 172 -6.57 18.19 22.20
C HIS A 172 -5.73 19.15 21.35
N GLY A 173 -6.26 20.34 21.08
CA GLY A 173 -5.53 21.39 20.35
C GLY A 173 -5.33 21.12 18.85
N HIS A 174 -6.16 20.24 18.25
CA HIS A 174 -6.06 19.92 16.83
C HIS A 174 -6.39 21.11 15.92
N THR A 175 -7.18 22.07 16.42
CA THR A 175 -7.49 23.36 15.79
C THR A 175 -6.50 24.47 16.13
N ASP A 176 -5.58 24.24 17.06
CA ASP A 176 -4.67 25.29 17.52
C ASP A 176 -3.70 25.67 16.41
N ALA A 177 -3.35 26.96 16.36
CA ALA A 177 -2.34 27.46 15.44
C ALA A 177 -1.03 26.67 15.62
N VAL A 178 -0.45 26.25 14.50
CA VAL A 178 0.85 25.57 14.50
C VAL A 178 1.96 26.61 14.58
N GLY A 179 2.85 26.45 15.57
CA GLY A 179 3.92 27.40 15.87
C GLY A 179 5.09 27.33 14.91
N SER A 180 5.20 26.27 14.11
CA SER A 180 6.24 26.13 13.08
C SER A 180 5.80 25.24 11.92
N PHE A 181 6.49 25.37 10.79
CA PHE A 181 6.27 24.50 9.62
C PHE A 181 6.51 23.03 9.95
N SER A 182 7.58 22.70 10.70
CA SER A 182 7.89 21.32 11.08
C SER A 182 6.81 20.73 11.99
N GLN A 183 6.26 21.52 12.91
CA GLN A 183 5.13 21.12 13.75
C GLN A 183 3.86 20.89 12.92
N GLY A 184 3.61 21.75 11.93
CA GLY A 184 2.55 21.57 10.92
C GLY A 184 2.65 20.25 10.17
N ILE A 185 3.83 19.96 9.61
CA ILE A 185 4.08 18.73 8.88
C ILE A 185 3.99 17.50 9.79
N ALA A 186 4.54 17.55 11.01
CA ALA A 186 4.45 16.44 11.96
C ALA A 186 3.00 16.12 12.31
N ARG A 187 2.20 17.14 12.67
CA ARG A 187 0.78 16.98 12.97
C ARG A 187 0.03 16.41 11.77
N PHE A 188 0.28 16.94 10.57
CA PHE A 188 -0.33 16.46 9.33
C PHE A 188 -0.02 14.98 9.08
N LEU A 189 1.25 14.58 9.16
CA LEU A 189 1.67 13.18 8.94
C LEU A 189 1.12 12.22 10.00
N GLN A 190 0.98 12.65 11.25
CA GLN A 190 0.36 11.84 12.31
C GLN A 190 -1.11 11.51 12.00
N TYR A 191 -1.89 12.53 11.61
CA TYR A 191 -3.28 12.30 11.20
C TYR A 191 -3.37 11.44 9.95
N ASP A 192 -2.53 11.71 8.94
CA ASP A 192 -2.49 10.92 7.71
C ASP A 192 -2.17 9.46 7.99
N GLN A 193 -1.19 9.18 8.84
CA GLN A 193 -0.81 7.84 9.26
C GLN A 193 -1.96 7.12 9.97
N ILE A 194 -2.57 7.73 11.00
CA ILE A 194 -3.63 7.07 11.76
C ILE A 194 -4.84 6.78 10.88
N LEU A 195 -5.33 7.79 10.16
CA LEU A 195 -6.58 7.66 9.40
C LEU A 195 -6.39 6.67 8.24
N SER A 196 -5.24 6.70 7.56
CA SER A 196 -4.96 5.75 6.49
C SER A 196 -4.77 4.32 7.00
N MET A 197 -4.00 4.11 8.07
CA MET A 197 -3.76 2.79 8.64
C MET A 197 -5.02 2.20 9.27
N ALA A 198 -5.78 3.00 10.04
CA ALA A 198 -7.03 2.55 10.64
C ALA A 198 -8.03 2.10 9.56
N SER A 199 -8.18 2.89 8.50
CA SER A 199 -9.04 2.54 7.37
C SER A 199 -8.57 1.28 6.65
N GLY A 200 -7.24 1.13 6.47
CA GLY A 200 -6.65 -0.08 5.91
C GLY A 200 -6.92 -1.33 6.75
N PHE A 201 -6.79 -1.23 8.09
CA PHE A 201 -7.09 -2.35 8.98
C PHE A 201 -8.58 -2.70 9.00
N VAL A 202 -9.48 -1.71 8.96
CA VAL A 202 -10.92 -1.95 8.81
C VAL A 202 -11.19 -2.71 7.52
N TRP A 203 -10.61 -2.25 6.41
CA TRP A 203 -10.72 -2.90 5.11
C TRP A 203 -10.20 -4.34 5.13
N LEU A 204 -9.02 -4.60 5.71
CA LEU A 204 -8.48 -5.95 5.87
C LEU A 204 -9.42 -6.82 6.71
N GLY A 205 -9.97 -6.29 7.80
CA GLY A 205 -10.96 -6.98 8.62
C GLY A 205 -12.19 -7.40 7.82
N LEU A 206 -12.74 -6.49 7.01
CA LEU A 206 -13.86 -6.82 6.12
C LEU A 206 -13.48 -7.93 5.13
N ARG A 207 -12.28 -7.89 4.55
CA ARG A 207 -11.79 -8.96 3.64
C ARG A 207 -11.64 -10.30 4.34
N PHE A 208 -11.07 -10.34 5.55
CA PHE A 208 -10.98 -11.58 6.33
C PHE A 208 -12.35 -12.13 6.72
N ARG A 209 -13.34 -11.25 6.96
CA ARG A 209 -14.73 -11.66 7.19
C ARG A 209 -15.31 -12.38 5.97
N GLU A 210 -15.14 -11.83 4.77
CA GLU A 210 -15.59 -12.47 3.52
C GLU A 210 -14.91 -13.83 3.33
N LEU A 211 -13.58 -13.89 3.48
CA LEU A 211 -12.82 -15.15 3.37
C LEU A 211 -13.36 -16.22 4.33
N LYS A 212 -13.60 -15.84 5.58
CA LYS A 212 -14.14 -16.75 6.59
C LYS A 212 -15.55 -17.22 6.24
N GLN A 213 -16.42 -16.33 5.75
CA GLN A 213 -17.76 -16.68 5.30
C GLN A 213 -17.75 -17.63 4.09
N SER A 214 -16.70 -17.56 3.25
CA SER A 214 -16.47 -18.48 2.13
C SER A 214 -15.71 -19.75 2.50
N GLY A 215 -15.47 -20.01 3.79
CA GLY A 215 -14.91 -21.28 4.28
C GLY A 215 -13.43 -21.25 4.68
N ALA A 216 -12.76 -20.09 4.61
CA ALA A 216 -11.39 -19.98 5.12
C ALA A 216 -11.33 -20.13 6.65
N GLN A 217 -10.38 -20.93 7.13
CA GLN A 217 -10.16 -21.19 8.55
C GLN A 217 -9.44 -20.01 9.22
N VAL A 218 -10.19 -18.95 9.57
CA VAL A 218 -9.65 -17.74 10.22
C VAL A 218 -10.23 -17.59 11.63
N SER A 219 -9.35 -17.60 12.63
CA SER A 219 -9.69 -17.31 14.02
C SER A 219 -9.55 -15.81 14.29
N TRP A 220 -10.67 -15.13 14.54
CA TRP A 220 -10.68 -13.68 14.79
C TRP A 220 -9.75 -13.27 15.93
N TRP A 221 -9.80 -14.00 17.05
CA TRP A 221 -8.93 -13.74 18.18
C TRP A 221 -7.45 -13.82 17.80
N LYS A 222 -7.03 -14.94 17.19
CA LYS A 222 -5.63 -15.12 16.78
C LYS A 222 -5.19 -14.08 15.75
N SER A 223 -6.04 -13.78 14.77
CA SER A 223 -5.78 -12.77 13.74
C SER A 223 -5.60 -11.38 14.36
N THR A 224 -6.51 -10.97 15.23
CA THR A 224 -6.46 -9.67 15.90
C THR A 224 -5.23 -9.57 16.80
N CYS A 225 -4.94 -10.59 17.62
CA CYS A 225 -3.74 -10.61 18.45
C CYS A 225 -2.46 -10.54 17.60
N ALA A 226 -2.38 -11.27 16.49
CA ALA A 226 -1.23 -11.24 15.60
C ALA A 226 -1.01 -9.86 14.97
N VAL A 227 -2.07 -9.23 14.46
CA VAL A 227 -1.98 -7.88 13.86
C VAL A 227 -1.62 -6.82 14.89
N LEU A 228 -2.21 -6.88 16.09
CA LEU A 228 -1.86 -5.97 17.19
C LEU A 228 -0.41 -6.16 17.64
N GLY A 229 0.02 -7.41 17.84
CA GLY A 229 1.39 -7.73 18.17
C GLY A 229 2.39 -7.24 17.12
N ALA A 230 2.11 -7.46 15.84
CA ALA A 230 2.92 -6.93 14.74
C ALA A 230 2.94 -5.39 14.74
N THR A 231 1.80 -4.75 14.98
CA THR A 231 1.72 -3.28 15.01
C THR A 231 2.58 -2.67 16.10
N VAL A 232 2.62 -3.29 17.29
CA VAL A 232 3.43 -2.82 18.42
C VAL A 232 4.93 -3.11 18.22
N THR A 233 5.26 -4.23 17.58
CA THR A 233 6.65 -4.68 17.44
C THR A 233 7.36 -4.07 16.24
N VAL A 234 6.74 -4.14 15.07
CA VAL A 234 7.32 -3.71 13.79
C VAL A 234 6.55 -2.55 13.15
N GLY A 235 5.55 -2.01 13.83
CA GLY A 235 4.80 -0.85 13.34
C GLY A 235 3.60 -1.21 12.45
N PRO A 236 2.68 -0.25 12.27
CA PRO A 236 1.40 -0.48 11.59
C PRO A 236 1.56 -0.79 10.09
N GLY A 237 2.51 -0.17 9.38
CA GLY A 237 2.70 -0.42 7.95
C GLY A 237 3.20 -1.84 7.66
N ALA A 238 4.14 -2.35 8.46
CA ALA A 238 4.60 -3.73 8.35
C ALA A 238 3.49 -4.72 8.72
N ALA A 239 2.74 -4.45 9.80
CA ALA A 239 1.60 -5.27 10.19
C ALA A 239 0.53 -5.32 9.09
N PHE A 240 0.21 -4.18 8.47
CA PHE A 240 -0.72 -4.11 7.34
C PHE A 240 -0.23 -4.92 6.14
N ALA A 241 1.04 -4.75 5.73
CA ALA A 241 1.61 -5.48 4.59
C ALA A 241 1.62 -7.00 4.82
N LEU A 242 1.99 -7.46 6.02
CA LEU A 242 1.97 -8.88 6.39
C LEU A 242 0.55 -9.45 6.45
N ALA A 243 -0.41 -8.70 7.01
CA ALA A 243 -1.80 -9.11 7.06
C ALA A 243 -2.42 -9.18 5.65
N TRP A 244 -2.08 -8.23 4.77
CA TRP A 244 -2.43 -8.29 3.36
C TRP A 244 -1.81 -9.51 2.66
N GLY A 245 -0.52 -9.79 2.89
CA GLY A 245 0.13 -11.00 2.37
C GLY A 245 -0.56 -12.29 2.83
N TRP A 246 -0.95 -12.37 4.11
CA TRP A 246 -1.70 -13.50 4.63
C TRP A 246 -3.07 -13.67 3.95
N ARG A 247 -3.77 -12.57 3.66
CA ARG A 247 -5.01 -12.59 2.86
C ARG A 247 -4.78 -13.25 1.49
N GLU A 248 -3.71 -12.86 0.79
CA GLU A 248 -3.37 -13.45 -0.52
C GLU A 248 -3.06 -14.95 -0.41
N GLU A 249 -2.36 -15.37 0.64
CA GLU A 249 -2.09 -16.79 0.90
C GLU A 249 -3.36 -17.61 1.15
N LEU A 250 -4.36 -17.04 1.82
CA LEU A 250 -5.65 -17.70 2.02
C LEU A 250 -6.43 -17.79 0.70
N LEU A 251 -6.46 -16.71 -0.08
CA LEU A 251 -7.07 -16.69 -1.41
C LEU A 251 -6.45 -17.74 -2.34
N ALA A 252 -5.13 -17.93 -2.30
CA ALA A 252 -4.44 -18.90 -3.14
C ALA A 252 -4.69 -20.37 -2.77
N ARG A 253 -5.21 -20.63 -1.56
CA ARG A 253 -5.49 -21.98 -1.03
C ARG A 253 -6.94 -22.41 -1.21
N MET A 254 -7.85 -21.47 -1.46
CA MET A 254 -9.26 -21.74 -1.80
C MET A 254 -9.38 -22.12 -3.28
#